data_AF-A0A961RLX1-F1
#
_entry.id   AF-A0A961RLX1-F1
#
_cell.length_a   1.000
_cell.length_b   1.000
_cell.length_c   1.000
_cell.angle_alpha   90.00
_cell.angle_beta   90.00
_cell.angle_gamma   90.00
#
_symmetry.space_group_name_H-M   'P 1'
#
loop_
_entity.id
_entity.type
_entity.pdbx_description
1 polymer ?
#
loop_
_entity_poly.entity_id
_entity_poly.type
_entity_poly.pdbx_seq_one_letter_code
_entity_poly.pdbx_strand_id
1 'polypeptide(L)'
;MPAKSPLTLRLCEPRGFCAGVDRAIQIVVLALKKYGAPVYVRHEIVHNKFVVEGLRSRGAVFIEELDEIPPDHRDAPVVFSAHGVPKSVPAHAEALNLLYLDATCPLV
;
A
#
# COMPACT_ATOMS: atom_id res chain seq x y z
N MET A 1 13.85 -46.09 13.57
CA MET A 1 14.48 -44.75 13.43
C MET A 1 14.59 -44.17 14.84
N PRO A 2 15.74 -43.61 15.26
CA PRO A 2 15.86 -43.00 16.57
C PRO A 2 14.94 -41.77 16.69
N ALA A 3 14.36 -41.55 17.87
CA ALA A 3 13.56 -40.37 18.15
C ALA A 3 14.46 -39.13 18.15
N LYS A 4 14.06 -38.08 17.42
CA LYS A 4 14.80 -36.80 17.38
C LYS A 4 14.66 -36.09 18.74
N SER A 5 15.74 -35.43 19.17
CA SER A 5 15.73 -34.56 20.35
C SER A 5 14.72 -33.42 20.20
N PRO A 6 14.09 -32.97 21.30
CA PRO A 6 13.16 -31.84 21.25
C PRO A 6 13.88 -30.55 20.84
N LEU A 7 13.28 -29.81 19.90
CA LEU A 7 13.73 -28.50 19.45
C LEU A 7 12.93 -27.40 20.14
N THR A 8 13.62 -26.36 20.61
CA THR A 8 12.98 -25.18 21.20
C THR A 8 12.94 -24.05 20.17
N LEU A 9 11.73 -23.65 19.76
CA LEU A 9 11.47 -22.44 18.98
C LEU A 9 11.25 -21.26 19.91
N ARG A 10 11.93 -20.14 19.66
CA ARG A 10 11.75 -18.88 20.39
C ARG A 10 11.26 -17.81 19.44
N LEU A 11 10.27 -17.02 19.86
CA LEU A 11 9.69 -15.94 19.07
C LEU A 11 10.06 -14.59 19.71
N CYS A 12 10.53 -13.65 18.89
CA CYS A 12 10.92 -12.32 19.36
C CYS A 12 9.71 -11.40 19.58
N GLU A 13 9.85 -10.42 20.48
CA GLU A 13 8.92 -9.30 20.64
C GLU A 13 9.66 -7.96 20.75
N PRO A 14 9.22 -6.90 20.05
CA PRO A 14 8.11 -6.88 19.09
C PRO A 14 8.44 -7.57 17.75
N ARG A 15 7.41 -8.09 17.06
CA ARG A 15 7.52 -8.67 15.71
C ARG A 15 6.28 -8.31 14.88
N GLY A 16 6.44 -8.15 13.57
CA GLY A 16 5.32 -7.89 12.66
C GLY A 16 5.18 -6.41 12.30
N PHE A 17 3.95 -5.92 12.23
CA PHE A 17 3.62 -4.60 11.70
C PHE A 17 4.00 -3.48 12.68
N CYS A 18 4.55 -2.40 12.12
CA CYS A 18 4.67 -1.13 12.83
C CYS A 18 3.44 -0.24 12.54
N ALA A 19 3.31 0.87 13.26
CA ALA A 19 2.18 1.80 13.10
C ALA A 19 2.08 2.38 11.68
N GLY A 20 3.21 2.63 11.01
CA GLY A 20 3.23 3.14 9.64
C GLY A 20 2.70 2.11 8.62
N VAL A 21 3.11 0.85 8.76
CA VAL A 21 2.64 -0.26 7.92
C VAL A 21 1.14 -0.47 8.10
N ASP A 22 0.66 -0.54 9.35
CA ASP A 22 -0.75 -0.73 9.64
C ASP A 22 -1.59 0.43 9.06
N ARG A 23 -1.20 1.68 9.32
CA ARG A 23 -1.85 2.87 8.76
C ARG A 23 -1.93 2.82 7.22
N ALA A 24 -0.83 2.50 6.56
CA ALA A 24 -0.78 2.51 5.10
C ALA A 24 -1.70 1.46 4.47
N ILE A 25 -1.74 0.25 5.04
CA ILE A 25 -2.67 -0.80 4.62
C ILE A 25 -4.12 -0.34 4.85
N GLN A 26 -4.42 0.22 6.02
CA GLN A 26 -5.78 0.69 6.34
C GLN A 26 -6.26 1.80 5.40
N ILE A 27 -5.38 2.72 4.96
CA ILE A 27 -5.75 3.76 3.99
C ILE A 27 -6.27 3.13 2.69
N VAL A 28 -5.57 2.13 2.14
CA VAL A 28 -6.02 1.45 0.91
C VAL A 28 -7.33 0.69 1.15
N VAL A 29 -7.43 -0.03 2.29
CA VAL A 29 -8.63 -0.78 2.65
C VAL A 29 -9.86 0.12 2.79
N LEU A 30 -9.72 1.26 3.45
CA LEU A 30 -10.80 2.22 3.65
C LEU A 30 -11.12 3.00 2.38
N ALA A 31 -10.13 3.29 1.53
CA ALA A 31 -10.35 3.86 0.21
C ALA A 31 -11.19 2.91 -0.66
N LEU A 32 -10.83 1.63 -0.72
CA LEU A 32 -11.60 0.61 -1.46
C LEU A 32 -13.04 0.49 -0.92
N LYS A 33 -13.21 0.57 0.41
CA LYS A 33 -14.53 0.55 1.04
C LYS A 33 -15.36 1.78 0.70
N LYS A 34 -14.75 2.96 0.63
CA LYS A 34 -15.44 4.24 0.42
C LYS A 34 -15.74 4.52 -1.05
N TYR A 35 -14.78 4.25 -1.93
CA TYR A 35 -14.84 4.65 -3.34
C TYR A 35 -15.14 3.48 -4.28
N GLY A 36 -15.01 2.23 -3.80
CA GLY A 36 -15.06 1.05 -4.67
C GLY A 36 -13.73 0.82 -5.39
N ALA A 37 -13.72 -0.17 -6.29
CA ALA A 37 -12.59 -0.43 -7.18
C ALA A 37 -12.77 0.32 -8.51
N PRO A 38 -11.67 0.78 -9.16
CA PRO A 38 -10.29 0.64 -8.72
C PRO A 38 -9.86 1.69 -7.68
N VAL A 39 -8.92 1.31 -6.82
CA VAL A 39 -8.08 2.27 -6.07
C VAL A 39 -6.66 2.10 -6.57
N TYR A 40 -6.06 3.18 -7.08
CA TYR A 40 -4.69 3.15 -7.56
C TYR A 40 -3.72 3.33 -6.40
N VAL A 41 -2.61 2.61 -6.42
CA VAL A 41 -1.53 2.75 -5.44
C VAL A 41 -0.23 2.96 -6.19
N ARG A 42 0.45 4.07 -5.93
CA ARG A 42 1.75 4.35 -6.55
C ARG A 42 2.83 3.57 -5.82
N HIS A 43 3.44 2.62 -6.53
CA HIS A 43 4.32 1.56 -6.04
C HIS A 43 3.63 0.65 -5.03
N GLU A 44 4.29 -0.44 -4.61
CA GLU A 44 3.77 -1.29 -3.54
C GLU A 44 3.54 -0.49 -2.24
N ILE A 45 2.37 -0.67 -1.62
CA ILE A 45 2.00 0.05 -0.38
C ILE A 45 3.02 -0.21 0.74
N VAL A 46 3.52 -1.45 0.79
CA VAL A 46 4.60 -1.99 1.63
C VAL A 46 5.25 -3.15 0.87
N HIS A 47 6.54 -3.43 1.10
CA HIS A 47 7.26 -4.54 0.47
C HIS A 47 6.91 -5.91 1.10
N ASN A 48 5.65 -6.33 0.97
CA ASN A 48 5.18 -7.63 1.42
C ASN A 48 4.20 -8.21 0.39
N LYS A 49 4.64 -9.27 -0.30
CA LYS A 49 3.86 -9.92 -1.35
C LYS A 49 2.45 -10.34 -0.90
N PHE A 50 2.30 -10.90 0.31
CA PHE A 50 0.99 -11.33 0.79
C PHE A 50 0.03 -10.17 0.98
N VAL A 51 0.53 -9.04 1.48
CA VAL A 51 -0.27 -7.81 1.61
C VAL A 51 -0.65 -7.25 0.25
N VAL A 52 0.31 -7.15 -0.68
CA VAL A 52 0.10 -6.62 -2.03
C VAL A 52 -0.95 -7.44 -2.78
N GLU A 53 -0.80 -8.77 -2.83
CA GLU A 53 -1.77 -9.65 -3.49
C GLU A 53 -3.15 -9.62 -2.80
N GLY A 54 -3.18 -9.54 -1.47
CA GLY A 54 -4.42 -9.36 -0.71
C GLY A 54 -5.16 -8.08 -1.08
N LEU A 55 -4.46 -6.99 -1.36
CA LEU A 55 -5.08 -5.73 -1.81
C LEU A 55 -5.45 -5.78 -3.29
N ARG A 56 -4.62 -6.40 -4.16
CA ARG A 56 -4.96 -6.61 -5.58
C ARG A 56 -6.26 -7.37 -5.76
N SER A 57 -6.42 -8.48 -5.03
CA SER A 57 -7.65 -9.28 -5.05
C SER A 57 -8.91 -8.53 -4.60
N ARG A 58 -8.73 -7.40 -3.88
CA ARG A 58 -9.82 -6.52 -3.44
C ARG A 58 -10.07 -5.33 -4.37
N GLY A 59 -9.31 -5.18 -5.45
CA GLY A 59 -9.48 -4.12 -6.45
C GLY A 59 -8.47 -2.97 -6.36
N ALA A 60 -7.39 -3.11 -5.57
CA ALA A 60 -6.28 -2.18 -5.66
C ALA A 60 -5.45 -2.44 -6.93
N VAL A 61 -5.06 -1.38 -7.63
CA VAL A 61 -4.22 -1.44 -8.82
C VAL A 61 -2.91 -0.72 -8.53
N PHE A 62 -1.82 -1.47 -8.45
CA PHE A 62 -0.49 -0.91 -8.23
C PHE A 62 0.13 -0.49 -9.55
N ILE A 63 0.62 0.75 -9.60
CA ILE A 63 1.23 1.42 -10.76
C ILE A 63 2.57 2.02 -10.36
N GLU A 64 3.47 2.21 -11.31
CA GLU A 64 4.74 2.89 -11.06
C GLU A 64 4.56 4.40 -11.19
N GLU A 65 3.84 4.85 -12.23
CA GLU A 65 3.63 6.26 -12.56
C GLU A 65 2.16 6.63 -12.73
N LEU A 66 1.84 7.91 -12.45
CA LEU A 66 0.46 8.42 -12.47
C LEU A 66 -0.16 8.42 -13.87
N ASP A 67 0.66 8.40 -14.92
CA ASP A 67 0.23 8.37 -16.32
C ASP A 67 -0.30 7.01 -16.76
N GLU A 68 -0.06 5.96 -15.96
CA GLU A 68 -0.62 4.63 -16.19
C GLU A 68 -2.11 4.55 -15.81
N ILE A 69 -2.65 5.58 -15.14
CA ILE A 69 -4.07 5.68 -14.82
C ILE A 69 -4.84 6.03 -16.11
N PRO A 70 -5.77 5.18 -16.56
CA PRO A 70 -6.59 5.45 -17.73
C PRO A 70 -7.34 6.78 -17.62
N PRO A 71 -7.51 7.54 -18.73
CA PRO A 71 -8.23 8.82 -18.70
C PRO A 71 -9.66 8.73 -18.15
N ASP A 72 -10.34 7.62 -18.39
CA ASP A 72 -11.70 7.31 -17.90
C ASP A 72 -11.73 6.91 -16.42
N HIS A 73 -10.58 6.71 -15.78
CA HIS A 73 -10.44 6.39 -14.36
C HIS A 73 -9.85 7.56 -13.54
N ARG A 74 -9.83 8.79 -14.08
CA ARG A 74 -9.25 9.96 -13.38
C ARG A 74 -9.95 10.33 -12.07
N ASP A 75 -11.21 9.94 -11.90
CA ASP A 75 -11.96 10.13 -10.65
C ASP A 75 -11.64 9.07 -9.57
N ALA A 76 -10.89 8.01 -9.92
CA ALA A 76 -10.46 6.99 -8.97
C ALA A 76 -9.39 7.54 -8.03
N PRO A 77 -9.44 7.20 -6.72
CA PRO A 77 -8.46 7.68 -5.78
C PRO A 77 -7.09 7.02 -6.00
N VAL A 78 -6.04 7.80 -5.79
CA VAL A 78 -4.64 7.35 -5.80
C VAL A 78 -4.08 7.36 -4.39
N VAL A 79 -3.33 6.33 -4.00
CA VAL A 79 -2.65 6.25 -2.70
C VAL A 79 -1.15 6.26 -2.92
N PHE A 80 -0.42 7.15 -2.23
CA PHE A 80 1.05 7.11 -2.21
C PHE A 80 1.53 6.14 -1.12
N SER A 81 2.59 5.37 -1.41
CA SER A 81 3.05 4.30 -0.52
C SER A 81 3.58 4.80 0.84
N ALA A 82 3.77 3.86 1.79
CA ALA A 82 4.34 4.18 3.10
C ALA A 82 5.77 4.76 3.06
N HIS A 83 6.48 4.54 1.95
CA HIS A 83 7.89 4.89 1.77
C HIS A 83 8.12 6.34 1.33
N GLY A 84 7.04 7.10 1.10
CA GLY A 84 7.13 8.45 0.57
C GLY A 84 7.24 8.50 -0.95
N VAL A 85 7.09 9.71 -1.47
CA VAL A 85 7.28 10.04 -2.89
C VAL A 85 8.01 11.39 -3.01
N PRO A 86 8.74 11.63 -4.10
CA PRO A 86 9.31 12.96 -4.36
C PRO A 86 8.22 14.03 -4.43
N LYS A 87 8.55 15.28 -4.06
CA LYS A 87 7.61 16.42 -4.10
C LYS A 87 6.99 16.66 -5.49
N SER A 88 7.65 16.22 -6.56
CA SER A 88 7.11 16.29 -7.92
C SER A 88 5.87 15.41 -8.12
N VAL A 89 5.70 14.33 -7.36
CA VAL A 89 4.59 13.39 -7.52
C VAL A 89 3.25 13.98 -7.04
N PRO A 90 3.13 14.52 -5.81
CA PRO A 90 1.90 15.23 -5.41
C PRO A 90 1.59 16.42 -6.32
N ALA A 91 2.61 17.19 -6.72
CA ALA A 91 2.43 18.30 -7.66
C ALA A 91 1.89 17.83 -9.03
N HIS A 92 2.35 16.67 -9.52
CA HIS A 92 1.83 16.07 -10.74
C HIS A 92 0.39 15.59 -10.56
N ALA A 93 0.05 14.95 -9.43
CA ALA A 93 -1.32 14.55 -9.12
C ALA A 93 -2.27 15.75 -9.08
N GLU A 94 -1.85 16.86 -8.49
CA GLU A 94 -2.59 18.13 -8.47
C GLU A 94 -2.80 18.70 -9.87
N ALA A 95 -1.75 18.72 -10.70
CA ALA A 95 -1.84 19.17 -12.09
C ALA A 95 -2.81 18.33 -12.93
N LEU A 96 -2.93 17.04 -12.60
CA LEU A 96 -3.86 16.09 -13.23
C LEU A 96 -5.25 16.09 -12.59
N ASN A 97 -5.51 16.93 -11.58
CA ASN A 97 -6.73 16.97 -10.77
C ASN A 97 -7.11 15.60 -10.17
N LEU A 98 -6.11 14.78 -9.81
CA LEU A 98 -6.34 13.49 -9.17
C LEU A 98 -6.66 13.65 -7.69
N LEU A 99 -7.66 12.90 -7.22
CA LEU A 99 -7.85 12.69 -5.79
C LEU A 99 -6.74 11.76 -5.28
N TYR A 100 -5.88 12.26 -4.38
CA TYR A 100 -4.83 11.44 -3.77
C TYR A 100 -4.91 11.38 -2.24
N LEU A 101 -4.43 10.27 -1.68
CA LEU A 101 -4.29 9.99 -0.26
C LEU A 101 -2.82 9.68 0.05
N ASP A 102 -2.23 10.41 0.98
CA ASP A 102 -0.84 10.21 1.36
C ASP A 102 -0.71 9.20 2.53
N ALA A 103 -0.26 7.99 2.20
CA ALA A 103 -0.01 6.94 3.17
C ALA A 103 1.43 6.93 3.71
N THR A 104 2.26 7.91 3.34
CA THR A 104 3.64 8.05 3.84
C THR A 104 3.67 7.95 5.36
N CYS A 105 4.59 7.15 5.87
CA CYS A 105 4.80 7.03 7.31
C CYS A 105 5.25 8.40 7.85
N PRO A 106 4.67 8.92 8.96
CA PRO A 106 5.09 10.20 9.54
C PRO A 106 6.55 10.27 10.02
N LEU A 107 7.27 9.16 9.96
CA LEU A 107 8.69 9.04 10.33
C LEU A 107 9.63 8.96 9.12
N VAL A 108 9.10 9.09 7.89
CA VAL A 108 9.84 9.21 6.63
C VAL A 108 9.98 10.69 6.28
#